data_AF-A0A1B3WSD3-F1
#
_entry.id   AF-A0A1B3WSD3-F1
#
_cell.length_a   1.000
_cell.length_b   1.000
_cell.length_c   1.000
_cell.angle_alpha   90.00
_cell.angle_beta   90.00
_cell.angle_gamma   90.00
#
_symmetry.space_group_name_H-M   'P 1'
#
loop_
_entity.id
_entity.type
_entity.pdbx_description
1 polymer ?
#
loop_
_entity_poly.entity_id
_entity_poly.type
_entity_poly.pdbx_seq_one_letter_code
_entity_poly.pdbx_strand_id
1 'polypeptide(L)'
;MFLKKARRHKSYYMGVWHTHPQKTPVPSDIDWNDWNETMHSDKTGCQYVFFVIAGTDEWRLWVGDLMTREIQEAYECEKDTNGIYIKESVLQDEETL
;
A
#
# COMPACT_ATOMS: atom_id res chain seq x y z
N MET A 1 -5.67 17.36 -16.59
CA MET A 1 -5.58 16.91 -18.01
C MET A 1 -4.96 15.51 -18.17
N PHE A 2 -4.34 14.91 -17.13
CA PHE A 2 -3.70 13.58 -17.20
C PHE A 2 -4.69 12.39 -17.15
N LEU A 3 -5.72 12.43 -16.29
CA LEU A 3 -6.66 11.33 -16.11
C LEU A 3 -7.52 10.99 -17.36
N LYS A 4 -7.73 11.94 -18.28
CA LYS A 4 -8.52 11.69 -19.51
C LYS A 4 -7.76 10.83 -20.54
N LYS A 5 -6.42 10.84 -20.55
CA LYS A 5 -5.58 10.11 -21.53
C LYS A 5 -5.37 8.63 -21.13
N ALA A 6 -5.56 8.32 -19.84
CA ALA A 6 -5.28 7.02 -19.25
C ALA A 6 -6.37 5.96 -19.55
N ARG A 7 -7.63 6.39 -19.71
CA ARG A 7 -8.77 5.52 -20.11
C ARG A 7 -8.55 4.81 -21.44
N ARG A 8 -7.82 5.42 -22.38
CA ARG A 8 -7.53 4.84 -23.71
C ARG A 8 -6.52 3.70 -23.64
N HIS A 9 -5.68 3.67 -22.61
CA HIS A 9 -4.62 2.66 -22.43
C HIS A 9 -4.86 1.79 -21.19
N LYS A 10 -6.04 1.86 -20.55
CA LYS A 10 -6.36 1.16 -19.28
C LYS A 10 -5.31 1.36 -18.19
N SER A 11 -4.60 2.48 -18.20
CA SER A 11 -3.66 2.83 -17.14
C SER A 11 -4.47 3.51 -16.04
N TYR A 12 -4.51 2.89 -14.86
CA TYR A 12 -5.21 3.43 -13.71
C TYR A 12 -4.19 3.93 -12.71
N TYR A 13 -4.44 5.10 -12.14
CA TYR A 13 -3.66 5.59 -11.02
C TYR A 13 -3.91 4.68 -9.82
N MET A 14 -2.84 4.14 -9.24
CA MET A 14 -2.88 3.25 -8.09
C MET A 14 -2.20 3.86 -6.85
N GLY A 15 -1.52 4.99 -6.99
CA GLY A 15 -0.84 5.68 -5.89
C GLY A 15 0.54 6.19 -6.31
N VAL A 16 1.39 6.46 -5.32
CA VAL A 16 2.71 7.08 -5.50
C VAL A 16 3.82 6.21 -4.95
N TRP A 17 5.02 6.42 -5.46
CA TRP A 17 6.22 5.83 -4.91
C TRP A 17 7.38 6.82 -4.99
N HIS A 18 8.30 6.71 -4.04
CA HIS A 18 9.54 7.50 -4.01
C HIS A 18 10.64 6.78 -3.25
N THR A 19 11.82 7.40 -3.17
CA THR A 19 13.01 6.81 -2.55
C THR A 19 13.47 7.59 -1.33
N HIS A 20 13.90 6.89 -0.28
CA HIS A 20 14.60 7.49 0.86
C HIS A 20 16.07 7.02 0.88
N PRO A 21 17.03 7.86 1.33
CA PRO A 21 18.42 7.44 1.52
C PRO A 21 18.61 6.50 2.73
N GLN A 22 17.54 6.16 3.43
CA GLN A 22 17.54 5.24 4.57
C GLN A 22 17.65 3.80 4.06
N LYS A 23 18.29 2.92 4.85
CA LYS A 23 18.36 1.47 4.56
C LYS A 23 16.97 0.85 4.55
N THR A 24 16.28 1.00 5.68
CA THR A 24 14.88 0.65 5.87
C THR A 24 14.08 1.95 5.93
N PRO A 25 13.24 2.24 4.93
CA PRO A 25 12.57 3.54 4.82
C PRO A 25 11.50 3.72 5.90
N VAL A 26 11.35 4.94 6.41
CA VAL A 26 10.22 5.31 7.28
C VAL A 26 9.57 6.56 6.72
N PRO A 27 8.23 6.66 6.63
CA PRO A 27 7.56 7.85 6.15
C PRO A 27 7.85 9.02 7.09
N SER A 28 8.17 10.17 6.50
CA SER A 28 8.31 11.44 7.19
C SER A 28 6.95 12.11 7.40
N ASP A 29 6.92 13.17 8.21
CA ASP A 29 5.70 13.98 8.38
C ASP A 29 5.20 14.58 7.06
N ILE A 30 6.11 14.88 6.13
CA ILE A 30 5.76 15.39 4.79
C ILE A 30 5.04 14.30 4.00
N ASP A 31 5.52 13.06 4.06
CA ASP A 31 4.89 11.92 3.40
C ASP A 31 3.48 11.70 3.97
N TRP A 32 3.33 11.70 5.29
CA TRP A 32 2.02 11.53 5.92
C TRP A 32 1.01 12.60 5.52
N ASN A 33 1.44 13.87 5.47
CA ASN A 33 0.56 14.96 5.06
C ASN A 33 0.11 14.80 3.60
N ASP A 34 1.04 14.52 2.70
CA ASP A 34 0.75 14.29 1.26
C ASP A 34 -0.17 13.09 1.04
N TRP A 35 0.05 11.99 1.78
CA TRP A 35 -0.79 10.80 1.67
C TRP A 35 -2.21 11.06 2.17
N ASN A 36 -2.37 11.77 3.29
CA ASN A 36 -3.68 12.16 3.78
C ASN A 36 -4.42 13.07 2.79
N GLU A 37 -3.72 14.04 2.17
CA GLU A 37 -4.30 14.88 1.12
C GLU A 37 -4.71 14.07 -0.13
N THR A 38 -3.88 13.12 -0.54
CA THR A 38 -4.17 12.17 -1.63
C THR A 38 -5.44 11.38 -1.33
N MET A 39 -5.58 10.87 -0.10
CA MET A 39 -6.79 10.15 0.31
C MET A 39 -8.05 11.00 0.11
N HIS A 40 -8.00 12.31 0.35
CA HIS A 40 -9.18 13.17 0.19
C HIS A 40 -9.49 13.60 -1.25
N SER A 41 -8.47 13.79 -2.07
CA SER A 41 -8.58 14.51 -3.34
C SER A 41 -8.60 13.62 -4.59
N ASP A 42 -7.97 12.44 -4.53
CA ASP A 42 -7.73 11.62 -5.70
C ASP A 42 -8.79 10.53 -5.95
N LYS A 43 -8.96 10.18 -7.23
CA LYS A 43 -9.75 9.03 -7.67
C LYS A 43 -8.81 8.00 -8.28
N THR A 44 -8.57 6.89 -7.57
CA THR A 44 -7.77 5.77 -8.08
C THR A 44 -8.62 4.82 -8.93
N GLY A 45 -7.96 3.83 -9.54
CA GLY A 45 -8.64 2.76 -10.30
C GLY A 45 -9.43 1.77 -9.44
N CYS A 46 -9.30 1.83 -8.11
CA CYS A 46 -9.93 0.91 -7.16
C CYS A 46 -10.26 1.65 -5.85
N GLN A 47 -10.65 0.92 -4.79
CA GLN A 47 -10.88 1.49 -3.46
C GLN A 47 -9.57 1.87 -2.73
N TYR A 48 -8.45 1.30 -3.16
CA TYR A 48 -7.18 1.46 -2.46
C TYR A 48 -6.24 2.42 -3.17
N VAL A 49 -5.33 3.02 -2.38
CA VAL A 49 -4.17 3.78 -2.81
C VAL A 49 -2.93 3.14 -2.21
N PHE A 50 -1.89 2.94 -3.01
CA PHE A 50 -0.65 2.32 -2.59
C PHE A 50 0.45 3.37 -2.49
N PHE A 51 1.11 3.45 -1.34
CA PHE A 51 2.24 4.34 -1.10
C PHE A 51 3.49 3.50 -0.86
N VAL A 52 4.45 3.57 -1.77
CA VAL A 52 5.67 2.76 -1.69
C VAL A 52 6.89 3.65 -1.43
N ILE A 53 7.68 3.33 -0.42
CA ILE A 53 8.97 3.97 -0.21
C ILE A 53 10.06 2.93 -0.40
N ALA A 54 10.99 3.21 -1.31
CA ALA A 54 12.19 2.39 -1.52
C ALA A 54 13.38 2.99 -0.78
N GLY A 55 13.93 2.25 0.18
CA GLY A 55 15.22 2.53 0.81
C GLY A 55 16.38 1.96 0.00
N THR A 56 17.58 1.99 0.57
CA THR A 56 18.78 1.44 -0.09
C THR A 56 18.86 -0.07 -0.01
N ASP A 57 18.28 -0.67 1.03
CA ASP A 57 18.38 -2.11 1.31
C ASP A 57 17.00 -2.78 1.20
N GLU A 58 15.92 -2.07 1.56
CA GLU A 58 14.55 -2.59 1.59
C GLU A 58 13.54 -1.58 1.03
N TRP A 59 12.33 -2.05 0.70
CA TRP A 59 11.18 -1.19 0.42
C TRP A 59 10.05 -1.52 1.40
N ARG A 60 9.16 -0.57 1.61
CA ARG A 60 7.94 -0.74 2.42
C ARG A 60 6.74 -0.18 1.69
N LEU A 61 5.57 -0.70 2.04
CA LEU A 61 4.30 -0.36 1.42
C LEU A 61 3.28 0.01 2.48
N TRP A 62 2.56 1.09 2.21
CA TRP A 62 1.36 1.48 2.93
C TRP A 62 0.17 1.46 1.99
N VAL A 63 -0.96 0.98 2.51
CA VAL A 63 -2.22 0.89 1.78
C VAL A 63 -3.23 1.82 2.43
N GLY A 64 -3.67 2.82 1.67
CA GLY A 64 -4.77 3.68 2.03
C GLY A 64 -6.10 3.11 1.56
N ASP A 65 -7.07 2.97 2.44
CA ASP A 65 -8.46 2.62 2.10
C ASP A 65 -9.30 3.89 1.94
N LEU A 66 -9.75 4.19 0.72
CA LEU A 66 -10.52 5.40 0.42
C LEU A 66 -11.89 5.43 1.12
N MET A 67 -12.42 4.29 1.56
CA MET A 67 -13.68 4.21 2.31
C MET A 67 -13.50 4.54 3.79
N THR A 68 -12.54 3.90 4.47
CA THR A 68 -12.29 4.13 5.91
C THR A 68 -11.43 5.37 6.17
N ARG A 69 -10.68 5.82 5.16
CA ARG A 69 -9.62 6.85 5.25
C ARG A 69 -8.43 6.45 6.11
N GLU A 70 -8.28 5.15 6.38
CA GLU A 70 -7.14 4.64 7.12
C GLU A 70 -5.99 4.32 6.17
N ILE A 71 -4.77 4.56 6.64
CA ILE A 71 -3.53 4.16 5.97
C ILE A 71 -2.82 3.18 6.91
N GLN A 72 -2.53 1.99 6.40
CA GLN A 72 -1.89 0.92 7.16
C GLN A 72 -0.65 0.42 6.43
N GLU A 73 0.42 0.12 7.17
CA GLU A 73 1.58 -0.56 6.61
C GLU A 73 1.20 -2.00 6.25
N ALA A 74 1.54 -2.43 5.04
CA ALA A 74 1.34 -3.79 4.58
C ALA A 74 2.62 -4.60 4.76
N TYR A 75 2.48 -5.79 5.33
CA TYR A 75 3.57 -6.74 5.54
C TYR A 75 3.38 -7.98 4.69
N GLU A 76 4.47 -8.72 4.44
CA GLU A 76 4.35 -10.03 3.82
C GLU A 76 3.62 -10.99 4.77
N CYS A 77 2.53 -11.59 4.30
CA CYS A 77 1.84 -12.65 5.01
C CYS A 77 2.54 -13.99 4.78
N GLU A 78 2.47 -14.88 5.78
CA GLU A 78 2.97 -16.24 5.64
C GLU A 78 2.28 -16.99 4.49
N LYS A 79 3.05 -17.89 3.86
CA LYS A 79 2.58 -18.75 2.77
C LYS A 79 2.52 -20.19 3.27
N ASP A 80 1.50 -20.92 2.85
CA ASP A 80 1.40 -22.36 3.08
C ASP A 80 2.46 -23.14 2.26
N THR A 81 2.51 -24.45 2.44
CA THR A 81 3.42 -25.33 1.69
C THR A 81 3.19 -25.31 0.17
N ASN A 82 2.07 -24.76 -0.29
CA ASN A 82 1.71 -24.62 -1.70
C ASN A 82 2.04 -23.22 -2.24
N GLY A 83 2.60 -22.33 -1.42
CA GLY A 83 2.94 -20.95 -1.78
C GLY A 83 1.74 -19.99 -1.78
N ILE A 84 0.61 -20.39 -1.17
CA ILE A 84 -0.62 -19.59 -1.06
C ILE A 84 -0.60 -18.82 0.26
N TYR A 85 -0.93 -17.52 0.22
CA TYR A 85 -1.01 -16.69 1.42
C TYR A 85 -2.04 -17.24 2.42
N ILE A 86 -1.60 -17.45 3.66
CA ILE A 86 -2.43 -17.90 4.76
C ILE A 86 -3.23 -16.70 5.27
N LYS A 87 -4.55 -16.87 5.38
CA LYS A 87 -5.42 -15.86 5.97
C LYS A 87 -5.25 -15.92 7.49
N GLU A 88 -5.02 -14.77 8.12
CA GLU A 88 -4.79 -14.62 9.56
C GLU A 88 -5.88 -15.27 10.43
N SER A 89 -7.10 -15.46 9.89
CA SER A 89 -8.20 -16.17 10.56
C SER A 89 -7.97 -17.67 10.77
N VAL A 90 -6.87 -18.27 10.32
CA VAL A 90 -6.54 -19.69 10.52
C VAL A 90 -5.51 -19.89 11.65
N LEU A 91 -4.77 -18.84 12.02
CA LEU A 91 -3.74 -18.90 13.07
C LEU A 91 -4.31 -18.93 14.49
N GLN A 92 -5.59 -18.58 14.67
CA GLN A 92 -6.24 -18.61 15.99
C GLN A 92 -6.80 -19.99 16.39
N ASP A 93 -6.88 -20.95 15.46
CA ASP A 93 -7.45 -22.27 15.73
C ASP A 93 -6.40 -23.33 16.12
N GLU A 94 -5.10 -23.09 15.89
CA GLU A 94 -4.03 -24.05 16.20
C GLU A 94 -3.40 -23.89 17.59
N GLU A 95 -3.65 -22.79 18.32
CA GLU A 95 -3.16 -22.62 19.70
C GLU A 95 -4.08 -23.23 20.79
N THR A 96 -5.17 -23.91 20.42
CA THR A 96 -6.14 -24.49 21.38
C THR A 96 -6.25 -26.02 21.35
N LEU A 97 -5.22 -26.75 20.93
CA LEU A 97 -5.17 -28.23 21.00
C LEU A 97 -4.04 -28.77 21.87
#